data_AF-A0A523KGM0-F1
#
_entry.id   AF-A0A523KGM0-F1
#
_cell.length_a   1.000
_cell.length_b   1.000
_cell.length_c   1.000
_cell.angle_alpha   90.00
_cell.angle_beta   90.00
_cell.angle_gamma   90.00
#
_symmetry.space_group_name_H-M   'P 1'
#
loop_
_entity.id
_entity.type
_entity.pdbx_description
1 polymer ?
#
loop_
_entity_poly.entity_id
_entity_poly.type
_entity_poly.pdbx_seq_one_letter_code
_entity_poly.pdbx_strand_id
1 'polypeptide(L)'
;YIQRDDDVEDIERYQTVYAKKPGAVAAPTAGLHFTDKLMQEITEQGIDSVYVTLHIGAGTFQPVRVDDIEEHQIHSEYLEVSADVCEKVKQCKARGGRVIAVGTTAVRCLETAAQASELKPYQGETDIFIYPGYEFKVIDALITNFHLSESTLLMLVSAFAGRDNIMDAYQHAIDEAYRFFSYGDAMFLYRCDV
;
A
#
# COMPACT_ATOMS: atom_id res chain seq x y z
N TYR A 1 -5.08 -18.01 -13.36
CA TYR A 1 -4.21 -17.98 -12.18
C TYR A 1 -3.48 -19.32 -12.12
N ILE A 2 -2.19 -19.33 -11.78
CA ILE A 2 -1.36 -20.55 -11.79
C ILE A 2 -1.93 -21.52 -10.74
N GLN A 3 -2.28 -22.74 -11.16
CA GLN A 3 -2.72 -23.81 -10.26
C GLN A 3 -1.51 -24.68 -9.90
N ARG A 4 -0.85 -24.36 -8.80
CA ARG A 4 0.18 -25.18 -8.16
C ARG A 4 0.06 -24.97 -6.65
N ASP A 5 0.34 -26.02 -5.88
CA ASP A 5 0.45 -25.93 -4.42
C ASP A 5 1.65 -25.04 -4.03
N ASP A 6 1.47 -24.20 -3.02
CA ASP A 6 2.52 -23.31 -2.49
C ASP A 6 3.61 -24.15 -1.82
N ASP A 7 4.85 -24.10 -2.34
CA ASP A 7 6.00 -24.73 -1.69
C ASP A 7 6.62 -23.80 -0.62
N VAL A 8 7.38 -24.36 0.33
CA VAL A 8 8.05 -23.57 1.39
C VAL A 8 8.97 -22.49 0.81
N GLU A 9 9.60 -22.76 -0.34
CA GLU A 9 10.39 -21.76 -1.08
C GLU A 9 9.54 -20.62 -1.65
N ASP A 10 8.27 -20.86 -2.00
CA ASP A 10 7.37 -19.80 -2.48
C ASP A 10 7.00 -18.86 -1.34
N ILE A 11 6.83 -19.38 -0.12
CA ILE A 11 6.58 -18.55 1.08
C ILE A 11 7.80 -17.66 1.39
N GLU A 12 9.02 -18.16 1.23
CA GLU A 12 10.25 -17.38 1.44
C GLU A 12 10.51 -16.37 0.32
N ARG A 13 10.22 -16.71 -0.95
CA ARG A 13 10.33 -15.80 -2.09
C ARG A 13 9.22 -14.75 -2.14
N TYR A 14 8.05 -15.05 -1.57
CA TYR A 14 6.92 -14.14 -1.44
C TYR A 14 7.05 -13.28 -0.18
N GLN A 15 8.25 -12.71 0.03
CA GLN A 15 8.55 -11.75 1.07
C GLN A 15 9.43 -10.65 0.49
N THR A 16 9.15 -9.40 0.87
CA THR A 16 10.02 -8.27 0.49
C THR A 16 11.40 -8.43 1.12
N VAL A 17 12.44 -7.87 0.50
CA VAL A 17 13.84 -7.90 1.02
C VAL A 17 13.99 -7.37 2.45
N TYR A 18 12.99 -6.61 2.91
CA TYR A 18 12.93 -6.02 4.25
C TYR A 18 11.84 -6.62 5.17
N ALA A 19 11.29 -7.79 4.85
CA ALA A 19 10.33 -8.47 5.72
C ALA A 19 11.01 -8.92 7.03
N LYS A 20 10.52 -8.42 8.17
CA LYS A 20 11.12 -8.69 9.50
C LYS A 20 10.31 -9.65 10.39
N LYS A 21 9.04 -9.92 10.06
CA LYS A 21 8.15 -10.80 10.83
C LYS A 21 7.52 -11.86 9.91
N PRO A 22 7.71 -13.17 10.17
CA PRO A 22 6.99 -14.23 9.47
C PRO A 22 5.48 -14.10 9.70
N GLY A 23 4.66 -14.34 8.67
CA GLY A 23 3.19 -14.41 8.81
C GLY A 23 2.38 -13.25 8.24
N ALA A 24 2.98 -12.29 7.52
CA ALA A 24 2.22 -11.46 6.59
C ALA A 24 1.81 -12.35 5.40
N VAL A 25 0.59 -12.89 5.45
CA VAL A 25 0.06 -13.89 4.48
C VAL A 25 -0.03 -13.34 3.05
N ALA A 26 0.04 -12.02 2.87
CA ALA A 26 0.39 -11.42 1.59
C ALA A 26 1.59 -10.49 1.78
N ALA A 27 2.71 -10.79 1.12
CA ALA A 27 3.73 -9.77 0.95
C ALA A 27 3.08 -8.57 0.25
N PRO A 28 3.36 -7.33 0.68
CA PRO A 28 3.03 -6.16 -0.11
C PRO A 28 3.82 -6.28 -1.42
N THR A 29 3.15 -6.75 -2.47
CA THR A 29 3.80 -7.15 -3.74
C THR A 29 4.50 -5.98 -4.43
N ALA A 30 4.06 -4.75 -4.17
CA ALA A 30 4.75 -3.54 -4.60
C ALA A 30 6.18 -3.44 -4.04
N GLY A 31 6.43 -4.00 -2.86
CA GLY A 31 7.75 -4.07 -2.25
C GLY A 31 8.69 -5.07 -2.92
N LEU A 32 8.18 -6.00 -3.73
CA LEU A 32 9.01 -6.97 -4.47
C LEU A 32 9.84 -6.30 -5.58
N HIS A 33 9.47 -5.09 -5.99
CA HIS A 33 10.26 -4.29 -6.94
C HIS A 33 11.54 -3.70 -6.34
N PHE A 34 11.68 -3.74 -5.00
CA PHE A 34 12.84 -3.22 -4.30
C PHE A 34 13.89 -4.32 -4.11
N THR A 35 15.01 -4.17 -4.84
CA THR A 35 16.19 -5.01 -4.68
C THR A 35 17.12 -4.45 -3.61
N ASP A 36 18.00 -5.28 -3.05
CA ASP A 36 19.04 -4.82 -2.10
C ASP A 36 19.87 -3.68 -2.68
N LYS A 37 20.21 -3.77 -3.97
CA LYS A 37 20.93 -2.72 -4.69
C LYS A 37 20.15 -1.40 -4.69
N LEU A 38 18.85 -1.44 -5.01
CA LEU A 38 18.02 -0.23 -5.00
C LEU A 38 17.86 0.34 -3.58
N MET A 39 17.69 -0.52 -2.57
CA MET A 39 17.62 -0.10 -1.17
C MET A 39 18.91 0.56 -0.69
N GLN A 40 20.07 0.06 -1.15
CA GLN A 40 21.36 0.69 -0.90
C GLN A 40 21.45 2.07 -1.57
N GLU A 41 21.09 2.18 -2.85
CA GLU A 41 21.08 3.47 -3.57
C GLU A 41 20.17 4.51 -2.90
N ILE A 42 18.99 4.10 -2.41
CA ILE A 42 18.07 4.94 -1.64
C ILE A 42 18.75 5.44 -0.35
N THR A 43 19.43 4.55 0.37
CA THR A 43 20.13 4.88 1.62
C THR A 43 21.30 5.84 1.37
N GLU A 44 22.08 5.61 0.31
CA GLU A 44 23.21 6.46 -0.09
C GLU A 44 22.76 7.87 -0.50
N GLN A 45 21.54 8.01 -1.02
CA GLN A 45 20.91 9.31 -1.29
C GLN A 45 20.37 10.01 -0.04
N GLY A 46 20.53 9.41 1.15
CA GLY A 46 20.08 9.99 2.42
C GLY A 46 18.57 9.91 2.65
N ILE A 47 17.88 8.99 1.98
CA ILE A 47 16.44 8.78 2.13
C ILE A 47 16.19 7.80 3.28
N ASP A 48 15.46 8.25 4.30
CA ASP A 48 15.03 7.41 5.41
C ASP A 48 14.06 6.32 4.95
N SER A 49 14.28 5.09 5.43
CA SER A 49 13.33 3.98 5.30
C SER A 49 12.78 3.57 6.66
N VAL A 50 11.48 3.30 6.72
CA VAL A 50 10.75 2.81 7.91
C VAL A 50 9.78 1.70 7.52
N TYR A 51 9.42 0.86 8.49
CA TYR A 51 8.61 -0.33 8.25
C TYR A 51 7.39 -0.36 9.17
N VAL A 52 6.23 -0.66 8.59
CA VAL A 52 4.97 -0.90 9.28
C VAL A 52 4.54 -2.36 9.08
N THR A 53 3.70 -2.89 9.97
CA THR A 53 3.18 -4.25 9.86
C THR A 53 1.67 -4.21 9.65
N LEU A 54 1.16 -5.01 8.70
CA LEU A 54 -0.25 -5.37 8.58
C LEU A 54 -0.34 -6.89 8.50
N HIS A 55 -1.02 -7.50 9.45
CA HIS A 55 -1.38 -8.91 9.42
C HIS A 55 -2.68 -9.05 8.63
N ILE A 56 -2.49 -9.36 7.35
CA ILE A 56 -3.57 -9.61 6.40
C ILE A 56 -4.20 -10.96 6.72
N GLY A 57 -5.49 -10.96 7.06
CA GLY A 57 -6.29 -12.16 7.24
C GLY A 57 -6.80 -12.73 5.91
N ALA A 58 -7.35 -13.94 5.91
CA ALA A 58 -7.86 -14.60 4.69
C ALA A 58 -9.01 -13.84 3.97
N GLY A 59 -9.61 -12.84 4.62
CA GLY A 59 -10.76 -12.07 4.10
C GLY A 59 -10.41 -10.89 3.17
N THR A 60 -9.15 -10.44 3.13
CA THR A 60 -8.75 -9.16 2.49
C THR A 60 -8.93 -9.11 0.97
N PHE A 61 -8.96 -10.27 0.31
CA PHE A 61 -9.10 -10.37 -1.15
C PHE A 61 -10.53 -10.63 -1.62
N GLN A 62 -11.53 -10.50 -0.75
CA GLN A 62 -12.91 -10.67 -1.17
C GLN A 62 -13.35 -9.54 -2.12
N PRO A 63 -13.97 -9.85 -3.26
CA PRO A 63 -14.49 -8.82 -4.17
C PRO A 63 -15.59 -8.01 -3.49
N VAL A 64 -15.73 -6.74 -3.86
CA VAL A 64 -16.86 -5.91 -3.44
C VAL A 64 -18.13 -6.51 -4.04
N ARG A 65 -19.12 -6.83 -3.20
CA ARG A 65 -20.38 -7.48 -3.60
C ARG A 65 -21.63 -6.69 -3.24
N VAL A 66 -21.47 -5.40 -2.94
CA VAL A 66 -22.56 -4.50 -2.54
C VAL A 66 -22.82 -3.46 -3.63
N ASP A 67 -24.08 -3.10 -3.81
CA ASP A 67 -24.50 -2.09 -4.80
C ASP A 67 -24.20 -0.67 -4.30
N ASP A 68 -24.27 -0.44 -2.98
CA ASP A 68 -23.82 0.79 -2.33
C ASP A 68 -22.45 0.57 -1.68
N ILE A 69 -21.48 1.38 -2.08
CA ILE A 69 -20.09 1.32 -1.61
C ILE A 69 -20.00 1.72 -0.13
N GLU A 70 -20.89 2.58 0.35
CA GLU A 70 -20.95 2.98 1.76
C GLU A 70 -21.37 1.82 2.67
N GLU A 71 -22.05 0.81 2.13
CA GLU A 71 -22.47 -0.39 2.87
C GLU A 71 -21.39 -1.50 2.89
N HIS A 72 -20.24 -1.31 2.21
CA HIS A 72 -19.19 -2.31 2.15
C HIS A 72 -18.42 -2.42 3.48
N GLN A 73 -18.51 -3.58 4.14
CA GLN A 73 -17.69 -3.89 5.31
C GLN A 73 -16.40 -4.60 4.90
N ILE A 74 -15.26 -3.97 5.20
CA ILE A 74 -13.94 -4.60 5.08
C ILE A 74 -13.67 -5.49 6.30
N HIS A 75 -13.07 -6.65 6.07
CA HIS A 75 -12.59 -7.51 7.15
C HIS A 75 -11.52 -6.80 7.96
N SER A 76 -11.68 -6.83 9.28
CA SER A 76 -10.71 -6.25 10.20
C SER A 76 -9.34 -6.95 10.10
N GLU A 77 -8.29 -6.16 10.02
CA GLU A 77 -6.90 -6.62 9.97
C GLU A 77 -6.10 -6.01 11.10
N TYR A 78 -5.16 -6.75 11.67
CA TYR A 78 -4.30 -6.22 12.72
C TYR A 78 -3.11 -5.47 12.13
N LEU A 79 -2.79 -4.29 12.65
CA LEU A 79 -1.66 -3.48 12.22
C LEU A 79 -0.78 -3.03 13.39
N GLU A 80 0.48 -2.74 13.08
CA GLU A 80 1.42 -2.11 14.00
C GLU A 80 2.16 -0.94 13.33
N VAL A 81 2.09 0.23 13.96
CA VAL A 81 2.90 1.42 13.66
C VAL A 81 3.67 1.79 14.92
N SER A 82 5.00 1.73 14.86
CA SER A 82 5.87 2.01 16.01
C SER A 82 6.06 3.51 16.25
N ALA A 83 6.54 3.87 17.44
CA ALA A 83 6.91 5.25 17.75
C ALA A 83 8.06 5.78 16.88
N ASP A 84 9.00 4.92 16.50
CA ASP A 84 10.10 5.27 15.58
C ASP A 84 9.57 5.67 14.19
N VAL A 85 8.59 4.92 13.65
CA VAL A 85 7.92 5.28 12.39
C VAL A 85 7.28 6.66 12.50
N CYS A 86 6.54 6.92 13.57
CA CYS A 86 5.84 8.19 13.78
C CYS A 86 6.83 9.36 13.85
N GLU A 87 7.92 9.20 14.60
CA GLU A 87 8.93 10.23 14.77
C GLU A 87 9.67 10.51 13.46
N LYS A 88 10.08 9.48 12.70
CA LYS A 88 10.72 9.67 11.39
C LYS A 88 9.81 10.34 10.38
N VAL A 89 8.51 9.98 10.35
CA VAL A 89 7.52 10.64 9.50
C VAL A 89 7.35 12.11 9.88
N LYS A 90 7.24 12.40 11.18
CA LYS A 90 7.15 13.77 11.71
C LYS A 90 8.37 14.60 11.33
N GLN A 91 9.57 14.08 11.53
CA GLN A 91 10.81 14.73 11.15
C GLN A 91 10.90 14.95 9.63
N CYS A 92 10.42 13.99 8.83
CA CYS A 92 10.35 14.11 7.37
C CYS A 92 9.44 15.25 6.93
N LYS A 93 8.23 15.36 7.49
CA LYS A 93 7.33 16.46 7.17
C LYS A 93 7.85 17.80 7.70
N ALA A 94 8.46 17.83 8.89
CA ALA A 94 9.02 19.06 9.48
C ALA A 94 10.15 19.68 8.63
N ARG A 95 10.92 18.87 7.89
CA ARG A 95 11.94 19.33 6.95
C ARG A 95 11.42 19.58 5.52
N GLY A 96 10.10 19.54 5.30
CA GLY A 96 9.49 19.68 3.98
C GLY A 96 9.71 18.49 3.04
N GLY A 97 10.06 17.34 3.61
CA GLY A 97 10.20 16.08 2.87
C GLY A 97 8.86 15.44 2.52
N ARG A 98 8.92 14.33 1.78
CA ARG A 98 7.75 13.55 1.34
C ARG A 98 7.73 12.19 2.01
N VAL A 99 6.55 11.73 2.40
CA VAL A 99 6.27 10.37 2.86
C VAL A 99 5.76 9.56 1.68
N ILE A 100 6.55 8.57 1.25
CA ILE A 100 6.24 7.71 0.12
C ILE A 100 5.83 6.34 0.65
N ALA A 101 4.56 5.95 0.46
CA ALA A 101 4.09 4.62 0.81
C ALA A 101 4.51 3.61 -0.27
N VAL A 102 4.99 2.44 0.15
CA VAL A 102 5.23 1.30 -0.75
C VAL A 102 4.16 0.25 -0.49
N GLY A 103 3.18 0.19 -1.39
CA GLY A 103 2.00 -0.66 -1.31
C GLY A 103 0.82 -0.01 -0.59
N THR A 104 -0.38 -0.37 -1.02
CA THR A 104 -1.66 0.08 -0.43
C THR A 104 -1.85 -0.36 1.03
N THR A 105 -1.23 -1.48 1.41
CA THR A 105 -1.13 -1.94 2.80
C THR A 105 -0.47 -0.88 3.71
N ALA A 106 0.65 -0.30 3.27
CA ALA A 106 1.34 0.74 4.04
C ALA A 106 0.49 2.01 4.17
N VAL A 107 -0.27 2.35 3.11
CA VAL A 107 -1.24 3.46 3.15
C VAL A 107 -2.28 3.22 4.24
N ARG A 108 -2.94 2.06 4.23
CA ARG A 108 -3.97 1.72 5.23
C ARG A 108 -3.40 1.73 6.65
N CYS A 109 -2.17 1.22 6.87
CA CYS A 109 -1.52 1.28 8.17
C CYS A 109 -1.35 2.72 8.69
N LEU A 110 -0.77 3.59 7.87
CA LEU A 110 -0.43 4.95 8.27
C LEU A 110 -1.67 5.84 8.40
N GLU A 111 -2.64 5.68 7.50
CA GLU A 111 -3.89 6.45 7.54
C GLU A 111 -4.80 6.01 8.71
N THR A 112 -4.81 4.72 9.08
CA THR A 112 -5.49 4.28 10.32
C THR A 112 -4.83 4.87 11.56
N ALA A 113 -3.50 4.81 11.65
CA ALA A 113 -2.74 5.38 12.76
C ALA A 113 -2.80 6.92 12.83
N ALA A 114 -3.30 7.58 11.78
CA ALA A 114 -3.50 9.02 11.69
C ALA A 114 -4.96 9.47 11.73
N GLN A 115 -5.93 8.60 12.07
CA GLN A 115 -7.35 8.98 12.08
C GLN A 115 -7.63 10.22 12.94
N ALA A 116 -6.95 10.36 14.09
CA ALA A 116 -7.03 11.52 14.98
C ALA A 116 -6.24 12.77 14.49
N SER A 117 -6.00 12.90 13.18
CA SER A 117 -5.29 13.97 12.47
C SER A 117 -3.77 13.97 12.58
N GLU A 118 -3.19 13.47 13.68
CA GLU A 118 -1.74 13.28 13.81
C GLU A 118 -1.41 11.78 13.81
N LEU A 119 -0.37 11.40 13.08
CA LEU A 119 0.17 10.04 13.11
C LEU A 119 0.71 9.71 14.50
N LYS A 120 0.16 8.68 15.13
CA LYS A 120 0.56 8.23 16.47
C LYS A 120 0.90 6.74 16.48
N PRO A 121 1.72 6.28 17.44
CA PRO A 121 1.97 4.85 17.61
C PRO A 121 0.65 4.12 17.78
N TYR A 122 0.47 3.01 17.05
CA TYR A 122 -0.79 2.28 17.02
C TYR A 122 -0.53 0.78 16.93
N GLN A 123 -1.28 0.01 17.71
CA GLN A 123 -1.36 -1.43 17.63
C GLN A 123 -2.81 -1.83 17.82
N GLY A 124 -3.39 -2.53 16.86
CA GLY A 124 -4.80 -2.86 16.90
C GLY A 124 -5.36 -3.20 15.54
N GLU A 125 -6.68 -3.21 15.48
CA GLU A 125 -7.45 -3.58 14.32
C GLU A 125 -7.75 -2.39 13.41
N THR A 126 -7.83 -2.65 12.11
CA THR A 126 -8.27 -1.69 11.11
C THR A 126 -9.31 -2.30 10.19
N ASP A 127 -10.40 -1.58 10.04
CA ASP A 127 -11.45 -1.79 9.04
C ASP A 127 -11.48 -0.63 8.03
N ILE A 128 -10.45 0.22 8.02
CA ILE A 128 -10.41 1.41 7.17
C ILE A 128 -10.67 1.05 5.71
N PHE A 129 -11.67 1.73 5.15
CA PHE A 129 -12.01 1.67 3.74
C PHE A 129 -11.75 3.02 3.09
N ILE A 130 -10.82 3.04 2.13
CA ILE A 130 -10.37 4.25 1.44
C ILE A 130 -10.95 4.24 0.02
N TYR A 131 -11.78 5.23 -0.27
CA TYR A 131 -12.46 5.41 -1.56
C TYR A 131 -12.51 6.91 -1.91
N PRO A 132 -12.85 7.28 -3.16
CA PRO A 132 -12.84 8.68 -3.60
C PRO A 132 -13.63 9.60 -2.64
N GLY A 133 -13.00 10.72 -2.25
CA GLY A 133 -13.48 11.61 -1.19
C GLY A 133 -12.74 11.46 0.14
N TYR A 134 -11.90 10.44 0.29
CA TYR A 134 -11.02 10.29 1.46
C TYR A 134 -9.92 11.36 1.51
N GLU A 135 -9.76 12.00 2.67
CA GLU A 135 -8.68 12.96 2.91
C GLU A 135 -7.43 12.26 3.50
N PHE A 136 -6.38 12.16 2.70
CA PHE A 136 -5.10 11.56 3.12
C PHE A 136 -4.31 12.51 4.02
N LYS A 137 -3.91 12.02 5.19
CA LYS A 137 -3.25 12.84 6.22
C LYS A 137 -1.74 12.68 6.21
N VAL A 138 -1.25 11.51 5.79
CA VAL A 138 0.17 11.16 5.95
C VAL A 138 0.87 11.04 4.61
N ILE A 139 0.26 10.36 3.64
CA ILE A 139 0.95 9.92 2.43
C ILE A 139 0.99 11.04 1.37
N ASP A 140 2.18 11.29 0.82
CA ASP A 140 2.43 12.31 -0.21
C ASP A 140 2.62 11.68 -1.61
N ALA A 141 3.13 10.44 -1.66
CA ALA A 141 3.23 9.63 -2.88
C ALA A 141 3.05 8.13 -2.59
N LEU A 142 2.65 7.36 -3.60
CA LEU A 142 2.38 5.93 -3.48
C LEU A 142 3.06 5.15 -4.60
N ILE A 143 3.81 4.11 -4.23
CA ILE A 143 4.29 3.08 -5.15
C ILE A 143 3.40 1.84 -5.00
N THR A 144 2.76 1.38 -6.07
CA THR A 144 1.88 0.21 -6.02
C THR A 144 1.82 -0.52 -7.36
N ASN A 145 1.35 -1.78 -7.39
CA ASN A 145 1.10 -2.50 -8.64
C ASN A 145 -0.19 -1.98 -9.33
N PHE A 146 -0.41 -2.39 -10.58
CA PHE A 146 -1.73 -2.27 -11.20
C PHE A 146 -2.72 -3.31 -10.62
N HIS A 147 -3.87 -2.81 -10.16
CA HIS A 147 -4.95 -3.57 -9.51
C HIS A 147 -6.09 -3.91 -10.46
N LEU A 148 -6.89 -4.92 -10.12
CA LEU A 148 -8.07 -5.34 -10.89
C LEU A 148 -9.16 -4.26 -10.94
N SER A 149 -9.94 -4.28 -12.04
CA SER A 149 -11.23 -3.59 -12.12
C SER A 149 -12.14 -4.02 -10.97
N GLU A 150 -12.96 -3.09 -10.49
CA GLU A 150 -13.95 -3.34 -9.42
C GLU A 150 -13.36 -3.84 -8.10
N SER A 151 -12.08 -3.52 -7.84
CA SER A 151 -11.41 -3.84 -6.57
C SER A 151 -11.38 -2.65 -5.60
N THR A 152 -11.39 -2.94 -4.29
CA THR A 152 -11.17 -1.94 -3.24
C THR A 152 -9.81 -1.24 -3.38
N LEU A 153 -8.81 -1.92 -3.93
CA LEU A 153 -7.50 -1.34 -4.21
C LEU A 153 -7.55 -0.31 -5.35
N LEU A 154 -8.34 -0.55 -6.39
CA LEU A 154 -8.57 0.42 -7.46
C LEU A 154 -9.27 1.67 -6.92
N MET A 155 -10.21 1.50 -5.99
CA MET A 155 -10.87 2.63 -5.31
C MET A 155 -9.88 3.45 -4.48
N LEU A 156 -8.98 2.79 -3.73
CA LEU A 156 -7.96 3.47 -2.94
C LEU A 156 -7.01 4.29 -3.82
N VAL A 157 -6.49 3.73 -4.92
CA VAL A 157 -5.59 4.49 -5.80
C VAL A 157 -6.34 5.61 -6.54
N SER A 158 -7.62 5.42 -6.85
CA SER A 158 -8.49 6.47 -7.42
C SER A 158 -8.76 7.60 -6.44
N ALA A 159 -8.91 7.28 -5.15
CA ALA A 159 -9.01 8.28 -4.09
C ALA A 159 -7.71 9.07 -3.96
N PHE A 160 -6.57 8.40 -4.12
CA PHE A 160 -5.25 9.00 -3.93
C PHE A 160 -4.81 9.91 -5.09
N ALA A 161 -4.95 9.44 -6.33
CA ALA A 161 -4.43 10.12 -7.51
C ALA A 161 -5.53 10.73 -8.41
N GLY A 162 -6.80 10.64 -7.99
CA GLY A 162 -7.95 11.07 -8.79
C GLY A 162 -8.41 10.00 -9.78
N ARG A 163 -9.74 9.85 -9.92
CA ARG A 163 -10.34 8.81 -10.76
C ARG A 163 -9.90 8.91 -12.22
N ASP A 164 -10.01 10.08 -12.83
CA ASP A 164 -9.75 10.26 -14.26
C ASP A 164 -8.28 9.98 -14.59
N ASN A 165 -7.36 10.49 -13.76
CA ASN A 165 -5.92 10.22 -13.89
C ASN A 165 -5.60 8.71 -13.80
N ILE A 166 -6.25 7.98 -12.89
CA ILE A 166 -6.07 6.53 -12.78
C ILE A 166 -6.61 5.82 -14.00
N MET A 167 -7.79 6.20 -14.51
CA MET A 167 -8.38 5.57 -15.69
C MET A 167 -7.51 5.80 -16.94
N ASP A 168 -6.99 7.02 -17.11
CA ASP A 168 -6.08 7.35 -18.21
C ASP A 168 -4.76 6.56 -18.11
N ALA A 169 -4.17 6.46 -16.91
CA ALA A 169 -2.97 5.67 -16.68
C ALA A 169 -3.19 4.18 -16.97
N TYR A 170 -4.36 3.64 -16.61
CA TYR A 170 -4.73 2.25 -16.89
C TYR A 170 -4.93 2.00 -18.38
N GLN A 171 -5.59 2.91 -19.09
CA GLN A 171 -5.77 2.80 -20.53
C GLN A 171 -4.41 2.79 -21.23
N HIS A 172 -3.52 3.71 -20.87
CA HIS A 172 -2.15 3.73 -21.37
C HIS A 172 -1.40 2.41 -21.09
N ALA A 173 -1.49 1.89 -19.86
CA ALA A 173 -0.85 0.64 -19.48
C ALA A 173 -1.38 -0.56 -20.29
N ILE A 174 -2.66 -0.57 -20.65
CA ILE A 174 -3.25 -1.58 -21.54
C ILE A 174 -2.70 -1.43 -22.96
N ASP A 175 -2.68 -0.21 -23.50
CA ASP A 175 -2.24 0.08 -24.87
C ASP A 175 -0.75 -0.26 -25.06
N GLU A 176 0.07 -0.02 -24.04
CA GLU A 176 1.50 -0.33 -24.03
C GLU A 176 1.84 -1.73 -23.48
N ALA A 177 0.83 -2.57 -23.26
CA ALA A 177 0.96 -3.96 -22.82
C ALA A 177 1.79 -4.16 -21.53
N TYR A 178 1.59 -3.26 -20.56
CA TYR A 178 2.13 -3.42 -19.20
C TYR A 178 1.60 -4.71 -18.57
N ARG A 179 2.39 -5.28 -17.67
CA ARG A 179 2.01 -6.45 -16.89
C ARG A 179 1.25 -5.97 -15.65
N PHE A 180 0.06 -6.53 -15.42
CA PHE A 180 -0.77 -6.20 -14.27
C PHE A 180 -0.53 -7.15 -13.10
N PHE A 181 -1.17 -6.90 -11.96
CA PHE A 181 -1.23 -7.78 -10.78
C PHE A 181 0.07 -7.82 -9.94
N SER A 182 0.09 -8.75 -8.98
CA SER A 182 1.15 -8.95 -7.98
C SER A 182 2.56 -8.99 -8.54
N TYR A 183 2.77 -9.66 -9.68
CA TYR A 183 4.07 -9.82 -10.32
C TYR A 183 4.23 -8.96 -11.59
N GLY A 184 3.26 -8.07 -11.83
CA GLY A 184 3.31 -7.13 -12.93
C GLY A 184 4.18 -5.92 -12.62
N ASP A 185 4.06 -4.90 -13.46
CA ASP A 185 4.74 -3.64 -13.32
C ASP A 185 4.16 -2.79 -12.16
N ALA A 186 4.82 -1.66 -11.88
CA ALA A 186 4.47 -0.76 -10.79
C ALA A 186 4.12 0.64 -11.30
N MET A 187 3.32 1.35 -10.52
CA MET A 187 2.98 2.75 -10.65
C MET A 187 3.65 3.56 -9.54
N PHE A 188 4.11 4.77 -9.87
CA PHE A 188 4.46 5.82 -8.91
C PHE A 188 3.42 6.93 -9.03
N LEU A 189 2.65 7.14 -7.97
CA LEU A 189 1.51 8.05 -7.95
C LEU A 189 1.81 9.24 -7.04
N TYR A 190 1.48 10.44 -7.49
CA TYR A 190 1.39 11.63 -6.66
C TYR A 190 -0.03 11.80 -6.16
N ARG A 191 -0.17 12.33 -4.93
CA ARG A 191 -1.47 12.68 -4.41
C ARG A 191 -2.08 13.82 -5.23
N CYS A 192 -3.33 13.67 -5.66
CA CYS A 192 -4.12 14.78 -6.18
C CYS A 192 -4.99 15.31 -5.04
N ASP A 193 -4.69 16.52 -4.57
CA ASP A 193 -5.56 17.20 -3.62
C ASP A 193 -6.90 17.50 -4.32
N VAL A 194 -8.01 17.16 -3.67
CA VAL A 194 -9.39 17.39 -4.15
C VAL A 194 -9.85 18.79 -3.78
#